data_AF-E6ZNJ2-F1
#
_entry.id   AF-E6ZNJ2-F1
#
_cell.length_a   1.000
_cell.length_b   1.000
_cell.length_c   1.000
_cell.angle_alpha   90.00
_cell.angle_beta   90.00
_cell.angle_gamma   90.00
#
_symmetry.space_group_name_H-M   'P 1'
#
loop_
_entity.id
_entity.type
_entity.pdbx_description
1 polymer ?
#
loop_
_entity_poly.entity_id
_entity_poly.type
_entity_poly.pdbx_seq_one_letter_code
_entity_poly.pdbx_strand_id
1 'polypeptide(L)'
;MPPAKKLTQSQKEILALYRRGLRMIKTKEQEHRRDFTIYLRYFFKHPSWGGGLRRRDFSQIEYMQRKTARLLETTFEPKSVKHINLPKDIEKDMQELGLAHWRRAFRNASSTADSSATSSSSTIPPSN
;
A
#
# COMPACT_ATOMS: atom_id res chain seq x y z
N MET A 1 -15.74 -17.30 -24.33
CA MET A 1 -14.91 -16.40 -23.49
C MET A 1 -14.75 -15.08 -24.24
N PRO A 2 -15.16 -13.92 -23.69
CA PRO A 2 -14.87 -12.65 -24.32
C PRO A 2 -13.35 -12.43 -24.39
N PRO A 3 -12.80 -11.87 -25.49
CA PRO A 3 -11.37 -11.65 -25.63
C PRO A 3 -10.87 -10.68 -24.56
N ALA A 4 -9.74 -11.00 -23.92
CA ALA A 4 -9.13 -10.13 -22.94
C ALA A 4 -8.83 -8.75 -23.55
N LYS A 5 -9.38 -7.69 -22.95
CA LYS A 5 -9.21 -6.33 -23.43
C LYS A 5 -7.74 -5.94 -23.37
N LYS A 6 -7.13 -5.66 -24.52
CA LYS A 6 -5.72 -5.24 -24.61
C LYS A 6 -5.53 -3.94 -23.83
N LEU A 7 -4.61 -3.96 -22.86
CA LEU A 7 -4.22 -2.77 -22.11
C LEU A 7 -3.42 -1.83 -23.01
N THR A 8 -3.71 -0.54 -22.92
CA THR A 8 -2.92 0.52 -23.55
C THR A 8 -1.53 0.60 -22.93
N GLN A 9 -0.57 1.20 -23.64
CA GLN A 9 0.80 1.35 -23.15
C GLN A 9 0.85 2.10 -21.80
N SER A 10 0.15 3.23 -21.69
CA SER A 10 0.09 4.01 -20.44
C SER A 10 -0.51 3.21 -19.28
N GLN A 11 -1.52 2.38 -19.54
CA GLN A 11 -2.08 1.50 -18.51
C GLN A 11 -1.07 0.44 -18.04
N LYS A 12 -0.28 -0.13 -18.96
CA LYS A 12 0.79 -1.09 -18.59
C LYS A 12 1.83 -0.43 -17.71
N GLU A 13 2.23 0.80 -18.02
CA GLU A 13 3.20 1.57 -17.24
C GLU A 13 2.68 1.92 -15.85
N ILE A 14 1.43 2.39 -15.73
CA ILE A 14 0.77 2.65 -14.44
C ILE A 14 0.77 1.38 -13.58
N LEU A 15 0.41 0.23 -14.15
CA LEU A 15 0.45 -1.05 -13.44
C LEU A 15 1.87 -1.51 -13.11
N ALA A 16 2.86 -1.19 -13.94
CA ALA A 16 4.26 -1.47 -13.64
C ALA A 16 4.76 -0.64 -12.45
N LEU A 17 4.42 0.65 -12.40
CA LEU A 17 4.73 1.54 -11.27
C LEU A 17 4.04 1.06 -9.99
N TYR A 18 2.75 0.72 -10.05
CA TYR A 18 2.02 0.18 -8.90
C TYR A 18 2.68 -1.09 -8.34
N ARG A 19 3.02 -2.05 -9.23
CA ARG A 19 3.73 -3.29 -8.83
C ARG A 19 5.13 -3.01 -8.29
N ARG A 20 5.86 -2.04 -8.85
CA ARG A 20 7.16 -1.60 -8.33
C ARG A 20 7.02 -1.07 -6.90
N GLY A 21 6.03 -0.21 -6.65
CA GLY A 21 5.73 0.29 -5.30
C GLY A 21 5.45 -0.84 -4.31
N LEU A 22 4.59 -1.80 -4.68
CA LEU A 22 4.33 -2.97 -3.83
C LEU A 22 5.59 -3.80 -3.53
N ARG A 23 6.51 -3.95 -4.50
CA ARG A 23 7.79 -4.63 -4.26
C ARG A 23 8.69 -3.86 -3.29
N MET A 24 8.75 -2.54 -3.41
CA MET A 24 9.51 -1.68 -2.49
C MET A 24 8.93 -1.71 -1.07
N ILE A 25 7.61 -1.77 -0.94
CA ILE A 25 6.96 -1.89 0.38
C ILE A 25 7.42 -3.18 1.09
N LYS A 26 7.58 -4.28 0.36
CA LYS A 26 8.05 -5.54 0.95
C LYS A 26 9.45 -5.44 1.57
N THR A 27 10.27 -4.48 1.14
CA THR A 27 11.61 -4.27 1.71
C THR A 27 11.61 -3.35 2.93
N LYS A 28 10.47 -2.72 3.28
CA LYS A 28 10.33 -1.90 4.49
C LYS A 28 10.14 -2.77 5.73
N GLU A 29 10.31 -2.17 6.91
CA GLU A 29 10.05 -2.79 8.22
C GLU A 29 8.56 -3.16 8.35
N GLN A 30 8.27 -4.32 8.93
CA GLN A 30 6.92 -4.93 8.93
C GLN A 30 5.85 -4.00 9.53
N GLU A 31 6.19 -3.29 10.59
CA GLU A 31 5.31 -2.34 11.30
C GLU A 31 4.85 -1.20 10.39
N HIS A 32 5.73 -0.72 9.50
CA HIS A 32 5.45 0.42 8.63
C HIS A 32 4.90 0.03 7.26
N ARG A 33 5.01 -1.24 6.83
CA ARG A 33 4.50 -1.70 5.51
C ARG A 33 3.03 -1.38 5.29
N ARG A 34 2.23 -1.42 6.36
CA ARG A 34 0.80 -1.11 6.33
C ARG A 34 0.58 0.30 5.78
N ASP A 35 1.24 1.29 6.35
CA ASP A 35 1.00 2.70 6.02
C ASP A 35 1.45 3.01 4.60
N PHE A 36 2.62 2.51 4.17
CA PHE A 36 3.03 2.63 2.77
C PHE A 36 2.04 1.98 1.80
N THR A 37 1.46 0.83 2.16
CA THR A 37 0.46 0.16 1.31
C THR A 37 -0.82 0.97 1.21
N ILE A 38 -1.32 1.49 2.33
CA ILE A 38 -2.50 2.35 2.40
C ILE A 38 -2.29 3.58 1.52
N TYR A 39 -1.17 4.27 1.72
CA TYR A 39 -0.83 5.47 0.96
C TYR A 39 -0.72 5.20 -0.54
N LEU A 40 0.00 4.14 -0.94
CA LEU A 40 0.12 3.77 -2.35
C LEU A 40 -1.24 3.45 -2.96
N ARG A 41 -2.09 2.70 -2.27
CA ARG A 41 -3.41 2.33 -2.79
C ARG A 41 -4.33 3.55 -2.90
N TYR A 42 -4.34 4.39 -1.86
CA TYR A 42 -5.09 5.64 -1.84
C TYR A 42 -4.67 6.54 -3.01
N PHE A 43 -3.37 6.67 -3.26
CA PHE A 43 -2.86 7.48 -4.36
C PHE A 43 -3.46 7.10 -5.73
N PHE A 44 -3.56 5.81 -6.02
CA PHE A 44 -4.11 5.32 -7.30
C PHE A 44 -5.63 5.27 -7.36
N LYS A 45 -6.32 5.26 -6.20
CA LYS A 45 -7.77 5.03 -6.13
C LYS A 45 -8.57 6.29 -5.81
N HIS A 46 -7.97 7.25 -5.13
CA HIS A 46 -8.64 8.49 -4.77
C HIS A 46 -9.01 9.28 -6.05
N PRO A 47 -10.28 9.73 -6.21
CA PRO A 47 -10.75 10.38 -7.43
C PRO A 47 -9.89 11.57 -7.84
N SER A 48 -9.51 12.42 -6.88
CA SER A 48 -8.75 13.64 -7.15
C SER A 48 -7.24 13.41 -7.35
N TRP A 49 -6.73 12.20 -7.11
CA TRP A 49 -5.29 11.92 -7.23
C TRP A 49 -5.01 11.08 -8.48
N GLY A 50 -5.57 9.88 -8.57
CA GLY A 50 -5.32 8.97 -9.69
C GLY A 50 -6.52 8.13 -10.13
N GLY A 51 -7.55 8.00 -9.28
CA GLY A 51 -8.71 7.16 -9.55
C GLY A 51 -9.74 7.79 -10.50
N GLY A 52 -9.76 9.11 -10.63
CA GLY A 52 -10.71 9.85 -11.47
C GLY A 52 -10.26 10.03 -12.93
N LEU A 53 -9.08 9.53 -13.31
CA LEU A 53 -8.53 9.71 -14.66
C LEU A 53 -9.32 8.93 -15.71
N ARG A 54 -9.70 9.63 -16.78
CA ARG A 54 -10.31 9.00 -17.97
C ARG A 54 -9.23 8.64 -18.97
N ARG A 55 -9.52 7.65 -19.82
CA ARG A 55 -8.58 7.18 -20.86
C ARG A 55 -8.13 8.25 -21.85
N ARG A 56 -8.89 9.35 -21.97
CA ARG A 56 -8.62 10.47 -22.87
C ARG A 56 -7.76 11.58 -22.24
N ASP A 57 -7.47 11.49 -20.94
CA ASP A 57 -6.77 12.54 -20.20
C ASP A 57 -5.25 12.33 -20.30
N PHE A 58 -4.72 12.27 -21.53
CA PHE A 58 -3.34 11.83 -21.81
C PHE A 58 -2.28 12.61 -21.02
N SER A 59 -2.34 13.95 -21.06
CA SER A 59 -1.38 14.80 -20.35
C SER A 59 -1.44 14.63 -18.83
N GLN A 60 -2.63 14.42 -18.28
CA GLN A 60 -2.82 14.19 -16.85
C GLN A 60 -2.30 12.80 -16.45
N ILE A 61 -2.52 11.79 -17.29
CA ILE A 61 -1.97 10.44 -17.10
C ILE A 61 -0.44 10.48 -17.07
N GLU A 62 0.20 11.13 -18.05
CA GLU A 62 1.66 11.29 -18.09
C GLU A 62 2.21 12.05 -16.88
N TYR A 63 1.52 13.12 -16.47
CA TYR A 63 1.87 13.84 -15.26
C TYR A 63 1.79 12.92 -14.02
N MET A 64 0.72 12.12 -13.89
CA MET A 64 0.58 11.16 -12.79
C MET A 64 1.62 10.04 -12.84
N GLN A 65 2.01 9.56 -14.02
CA GLN A 65 3.09 8.59 -14.17
C GLN A 65 4.41 9.18 -13.64
N ARG A 66 4.78 10.39 -14.08
CA ARG A 66 6.00 11.08 -13.61
C ARG A 66 5.95 11.34 -12.10
N LYS A 67 4.82 11.82 -11.59
CA LYS A 67 4.60 12.07 -10.15
C LYS A 67 4.77 10.79 -9.34
N THR A 68 4.21 9.67 -9.82
CA THR A 68 4.32 8.37 -9.16
C THR A 68 5.75 7.85 -9.19
N ALA A 69 6.43 7.94 -10.34
CA ALA A 69 7.83 7.52 -10.45
C ALA A 69 8.71 8.27 -9.44
N ARG A 70 8.56 9.59 -9.36
CA ARG A 70 9.26 10.43 -8.39
C ARG A 70 8.89 10.09 -6.94
N LEU A 71 7.61 9.82 -6.66
CA LEU A 71 7.19 9.38 -5.33
C LEU A 71 7.90 8.08 -4.92
N LEU A 72 7.98 7.11 -5.82
CA LEU A 72 8.65 5.85 -5.54
C LEU A 72 10.14 6.05 -5.28
N GLU A 73 10.82 6.80 -6.13
CA GLU A 73 12.26 7.10 -6.03
C GLU A 73 12.62 7.87 -4.75
N THR A 74 11.82 8.84 -4.36
CA THR A 74 12.15 9.74 -3.24
C THR A 74 11.66 9.24 -1.89
N THR A 75 10.57 8.47 -1.85
CA THR A 75 9.90 8.09 -0.59
C THR A 75 9.94 6.57 -0.35
N PHE A 76 9.73 5.76 -1.37
CA PHE A 76 9.61 4.31 -1.21
C PHE A 76 10.96 3.58 -1.33
N GLU A 77 11.82 4.02 -2.24
CA GLU A 77 13.10 3.40 -2.53
C GLU A 77 14.16 3.63 -1.44
N PRO A 78 14.32 4.84 -0.88
CA PRO A 78 15.39 5.10 0.09
C PRO A 78 15.15 4.34 1.39
N LYS A 79 16.21 3.73 1.93
CA LYS A 79 16.17 3.06 3.25
C LYS A 79 16.07 4.05 4.42
N SER A 80 16.42 5.32 4.20
CA SER A 80 16.32 6.40 5.19
C SER A 80 14.88 6.72 5.58
N VAL A 81 13.93 6.55 4.66
CA VAL A 81 12.50 6.78 4.92
C VAL A 81 11.89 5.52 5.52
N LYS A 82 11.75 5.51 6.85
CA LYS A 82 11.25 4.35 7.62
C LYS A 82 9.72 4.30 7.72
N HIS A 83 9.09 5.45 7.94
CA HIS A 83 7.65 5.61 8.10
C HIS A 83 7.13 6.76 7.24
N ILE A 84 5.82 6.79 7.04
CA ILE A 84 5.13 7.90 6.36
C ILE A 84 3.89 8.29 7.16
N ASN A 85 3.57 9.59 7.13
CA ASN A 85 2.34 10.08 7.73
C ASN A 85 1.19 9.91 6.73
N LEU A 86 0.12 9.28 7.20
CA LEU A 86 -1.11 9.15 6.44
C LEU A 86 -1.94 10.45 6.53
N PRO A 87 -2.62 10.86 5.45
CA PRO A 87 -3.63 11.91 5.54
C PRO A 87 -4.68 11.58 6.61
N LYS A 88 -5.12 12.58 7.38
CA LYS A 88 -6.05 12.39 8.52
C LYS A 88 -7.35 11.70 8.09
N ASP A 89 -7.85 12.04 6.92
CA ASP A 89 -9.14 11.56 6.41
C ASP A 89 -9.04 10.26 5.59
N ILE A 90 -7.83 9.70 5.41
CA ILE A 90 -7.61 8.55 4.51
C ILE A 90 -8.48 7.35 4.89
N GLU A 91 -8.72 7.17 6.18
CA GLU A 91 -9.50 6.06 6.70
C GLU A 91 -10.97 6.16 6.33
N LYS A 92 -11.51 7.39 6.37
CA LYS A 92 -12.88 7.72 5.99
C LYS A 92 -13.04 7.59 4.48
N ASP A 93 -12.15 8.23 3.73
CA ASP A 93 -12.16 8.18 2.26
C ASP A 93 -12.08 6.73 1.74
N MET A 94 -11.23 5.90 2.35
CA MET A 94 -11.13 4.50 1.94
C MET A 94 -12.37 3.67 2.31
N GLN A 95 -13.15 4.06 3.32
CA GLN A 95 -14.46 3.46 3.57
C GLN A 95 -15.47 3.87 2.49
N GLU A 96 -15.55 5.17 2.20
CA GLU A 96 -16.47 5.71 1.17
C GLU A 96 -16.18 5.13 -0.22
N LEU A 97 -14.91 4.94 -0.56
CA LEU A 97 -14.48 4.32 -1.82
C LEU A 97 -14.67 2.79 -1.85
N GLY A 98 -15.24 2.17 -0.81
CA GLY A 98 -15.43 0.71 -0.70
C GLY A 98 -14.11 -0.07 -0.60
N LEU A 99 -13.01 0.62 -0.33
CA LEU A 99 -11.68 0.01 -0.24
C LEU A 99 -11.45 -0.62 1.14
N ALA A 100 -12.21 -0.24 2.18
CA ALA A 100 -12.01 -0.64 3.59
C ALA A 100 -11.88 -2.15 3.88
N HIS A 101 -12.27 -3.03 2.96
CA HIS A 101 -11.98 -4.46 3.04
C HIS A 101 -10.48 -4.79 3.24
N TRP A 102 -9.57 -3.87 2.88
CA TRP A 102 -8.13 -4.03 3.14
C TRP A 102 -7.78 -4.07 4.64
N ARG A 103 -8.60 -3.50 5.53
CA ARG A 103 -8.32 -3.51 6.98
C ARG A 103 -8.20 -4.93 7.53
N ARG A 104 -8.97 -5.88 6.98
CA ARG A 104 -8.92 -7.30 7.37
C ARG A 104 -7.58 -7.96 7.06
N ALA A 105 -6.98 -7.65 5.91
CA ALA A 105 -5.72 -8.25 5.50
C ALA A 105 -4.55 -7.89 6.43
N PHE A 106 -4.57 -6.70 7.03
CA PHE A 106 -3.51 -6.25 7.95
C PHE A 106 -3.82 -6.48 9.43
N ARG A 107 -5.09 -6.47 9.85
CA ARG A 107 -5.50 -6.78 11.23
C ARG A 107 -5.03 -8.17 11.67
N ASN A 108 -5.05 -9.14 10.76
CA ASN A 108 -4.62 -10.51 11.06
C ASN A 108 -3.11 -10.63 11.24
N ALA A 109 -2.32 -9.71 10.67
CA ALA A 109 -0.86 -9.70 10.77
C ALA A 109 -0.36 -9.10 12.10
N SER A 110 -1.07 -8.10 12.66
CA SER A 110 -0.76 -7.58 13.99
C SER A 110 -1.12 -8.58 15.09
N SER A 111 -2.24 -9.30 14.95
CA SER A 111 -2.64 -10.34 15.92
C SER A 111 -1.71 -11.57 15.93
N THR A 112 -0.98 -11.85 14.85
CA THR A 112 0.02 -12.92 14.82
C THR A 112 1.31 -12.55 15.54
N ALA A 113 1.67 -11.26 15.56
CA ALA A 113 2.86 -10.79 16.28
C ALA A 113 2.66 -10.82 17.81
N ASP A 114 1.51 -10.33 18.31
CA ASP A 114 1.20 -10.31 19.76
C ASP A 114 1.13 -11.71 20.39
N SER A 115 0.62 -12.70 19.65
CA SER A 115 0.48 -14.08 20.15
C SER A 115 1.81 -14.82 20.32
N SER A 116 2.91 -14.30 19.77
CA SER A 116 4.24 -14.93 19.83
C SER A 116 5.09 -14.46 21.02
N ALA A 117 4.69 -13.37 21.69
CA ALA A 117 5.42 -12.77 22.80
C ALA A 117 5.06 -13.35 24.18
N THR A 118 4.04 -14.21 24.29
CA THR A 118 3.45 -14.63 25.59
C THR A 118 3.87 -16.02 26.09
N SER A 119 4.70 -16.78 25.36
CA SER A 119 5.02 -18.18 25.72
C SER A 119 6.41 -18.39 26.34
N SER A 120 6.89 -17.47 27.17
CA SER A 120 8.14 -17.64 27.92
C SER A 120 8.03 -17.13 29.37
N SER A 121 7.12 -17.70 30.16
CA SER A 121 7.25 -17.70 31.62
C SER A 121 7.52 -19.12 32.09
N SER A 122 8.78 -19.38 32.45
CA SER A 122 9.26 -20.62 33.04
C SER A 122 8.62 -20.89 34.40
N THR A 123 7.82 -21.94 34.52
CA THR A 123 7.36 -22.46 35.81
C THR A 123 8.40 -23.44 36.36
N ILE A 124 9.19 -23.00 37.34
CA ILE A 124 10.05 -23.88 38.15
C ILE A 124 9.15 -24.54 39.20
N PRO A 125 9.06 -25.89 39.28
CA PRO A 125 8.27 -26.54 40.32
C PRO A 125 9.00 -26.49 41.68
N PRO A 126 8.29 -26.26 42.81
CA PRO A 126 8.90 -26.39 44.12
C PRO A 126 8.99 -27.88 44.48
N SER A 127 10.20 -28.33 44.76
CA SER A 127 10.48 -29.64 45.37
C SER A 127 10.11 -29.63 46.85
N ASN A 128 9.28 -30.58 47.27
CA ASN A 128 9.04 -30.92 48.67
C ASN A 128 9.03 -32.43 48.84
#